data_AF-F6QPP6-F1
#
_entry.id   AF-F6QPP6-F1
#
_cell.length_a   1.000
_cell.length_b   1.000
_cell.length_c   1.000
_cell.angle_alpha   90.00
_cell.angle_beta   90.00
_cell.angle_gamma   90.00
#
_symmetry.space_group_name_H-M   'P 1'
#
loop_
_entity.id
_entity.type
_entity.pdbx_description
1 polymer ?
#
loop_
_entity_poly.entity_id
_entity_poly.type
_entity_poly.pdbx_seq_one_letter_code
_entity_poly.pdbx_strand_id
1 'polypeptide(L)'
;MPPKKKGGKKGKKGGKKSAKDDGGSVSGEKTGKGSQELNELSKEFFLIQVKDLEQRLSRYQKKCDELSISNAEYEEKYKQVVQDRKEIVDFLKKQLEQRQDEISDLHDRLLGLQQAKDVEKENSETQLSQFKRESQDLKDTLISENMILSGKIAALEEFRVQKENLMQKFADMEANLKQQETDHNNTIYELERKAVVDKDRLKKEMVLRVNNVAAEFRKVSNKQMADTTKRNIRENVSINSQLAKMSEKTKELVQENDELREKEKKQKMQIELLEATQEELAKKNHSNLKVLKMITARARQQEVLLEELETREQEYVQFEEESGEVRTENEQLHNTLESLEEQCSSLKEQLKKTEKQNCDVIAAKERLEDILAAAAYTLKQATMETNYDDPSVAVKRETMMDRLLLVLDSAALLGKAPPPADFFKQRAKTLMAPLASVKEVPKQDTSRVESPPKFPHYKLGDLGLVPRPRKQAMGHPSKVAHLSATTRIGLKPSMTIGSLTPSTLQKHDRLPAIVETAK
;
A
#
# COMPACT_ATOMS: atom_id res chain seq x y z
N MET A 1 41.38 18.02 -8.69
CA MET A 1 42.35 17.54 -9.73
C MET A 1 42.20 18.38 -11.00
N PRO A 2 43.14 18.39 -11.97
CA PRO A 2 43.56 19.65 -12.60
C PRO A 2 42.93 20.01 -13.96
N PRO A 3 42.77 21.32 -14.27
CA PRO A 3 42.65 21.82 -15.65
C PRO A 3 44.03 21.88 -16.34
N LYS A 4 44.08 21.86 -17.68
CA LYS A 4 45.36 21.84 -18.43
C LYS A 4 45.26 22.49 -19.81
N LYS A 5 46.24 23.34 -20.16
CA LYS A 5 46.45 24.02 -21.47
C LYS A 5 45.42 25.12 -21.82
N LYS A 6 45.75 26.14 -22.62
CA LYS A 6 47.06 26.74 -22.98
C LYS A 6 46.83 28.20 -23.42
N GLY A 7 47.67 29.13 -22.97
CA GLY A 7 47.62 30.52 -23.42
C GLY A 7 48.33 30.79 -24.75
N GLY A 8 47.93 31.89 -25.39
CA GLY A 8 48.60 32.60 -26.49
C GLY A 8 48.05 34.02 -26.57
N LYS A 9 48.61 34.99 -27.31
CA LYS A 9 49.85 35.03 -28.12
C LYS A 9 50.15 36.51 -28.49
N LYS A 10 51.42 36.86 -28.74
CA LYS A 10 51.94 38.14 -29.32
C LYS A 10 51.87 39.44 -28.48
N GLY A 11 53.03 40.07 -28.33
CA GLY A 11 53.30 41.49 -28.02
C GLY A 11 54.78 41.77 -28.38
N LYS A 12 55.20 42.97 -28.81
CA LYS A 12 56.50 43.14 -29.52
C LYS A 12 57.13 44.56 -29.50
N LYS A 13 58.48 44.61 -29.55
CA LYS A 13 59.42 45.75 -29.73
C LYS A 13 59.85 46.49 -28.43
N GLY A 14 61.09 46.99 -28.28
CA GLY A 14 62.33 46.70 -29.03
C GLY A 14 63.38 47.84 -29.16
N GLY A 15 64.68 47.49 -29.20
CA GLY A 15 65.84 48.39 -29.36
C GLY A 15 66.37 48.98 -28.03
N LYS A 16 67.57 49.56 -27.88
CA LYS A 16 68.82 49.73 -28.70
C LYS A 16 69.92 50.26 -27.72
N LYS A 17 71.25 50.37 -27.96
CA LYS A 17 72.18 50.25 -29.11
C LYS A 17 73.62 49.90 -28.58
N SER A 18 74.60 49.82 -29.49
CA SER A 18 76.09 49.81 -29.39
C SER A 18 76.77 50.90 -28.51
N ALA A 19 78.09 50.95 -28.24
CA ALA A 19 79.28 50.42 -28.96
C ALA A 19 80.60 50.49 -28.12
N LYS A 20 81.67 49.81 -28.62
CA LYS A 20 83.14 50.18 -28.65
C LYS A 20 83.87 50.60 -27.35
N ASP A 21 85.19 50.47 -27.18
CA ASP A 21 86.30 49.91 -28.01
C ASP A 21 87.51 49.52 -27.13
N ASP A 22 88.51 48.84 -27.71
CA ASP A 22 89.92 48.72 -27.27
C ASP A 22 90.24 48.18 -25.85
N GLY A 23 91.44 47.67 -25.54
CA GLY A 23 92.60 47.37 -26.40
C GLY A 23 93.91 47.44 -25.62
N GLY A 24 94.73 46.37 -25.61
CA GLY A 24 96.05 46.37 -24.94
C GLY A 24 96.66 44.97 -24.76
N SER A 25 97.95 44.83 -25.04
CA SER A 25 98.76 43.60 -24.86
C SER A 25 100.10 43.93 -24.17
N VAL A 26 101.21 43.21 -24.47
CA VAL A 26 102.57 43.32 -23.83
C VAL A 26 102.60 42.63 -22.44
N SER A 27 103.23 41.46 -22.21
CA SER A 27 104.65 41.03 -22.28
C SER A 27 105.58 41.73 -21.26
N GLY A 28 106.67 41.14 -20.73
CA GLY A 28 107.20 39.77 -20.86
C GLY A 28 108.39 39.49 -19.92
N GLU A 29 108.98 38.29 -20.06
CA GLU A 29 110.32 37.81 -19.64
C GLU A 29 111.11 38.33 -18.40
N LYS A 30 111.40 37.37 -17.51
CA LYS A 30 112.76 36.98 -16.99
C LYS A 30 113.53 37.83 -15.95
N THR A 31 114.51 37.11 -15.36
CA THR A 31 115.62 37.52 -14.48
C THR A 31 115.25 37.84 -13.02
N GLY A 32 116.10 37.56 -12.03
CA GLY A 32 117.37 36.82 -12.06
C GLY A 32 117.93 36.56 -10.65
N LYS A 33 118.78 35.54 -10.47
CA LYS A 33 119.56 35.37 -9.23
C LYS A 33 120.68 36.41 -9.20
N GLY A 34 120.81 37.15 -8.10
CA GLY A 34 121.90 38.10 -7.89
C GLY A 34 122.00 38.52 -6.43
N SER A 35 122.86 37.86 -5.66
CA SER A 35 123.14 38.21 -4.26
C SER A 35 124.31 39.19 -4.18
N GLN A 36 124.04 40.46 -3.91
CA GLN A 36 125.01 41.42 -3.38
C GLN A 36 124.26 42.55 -2.66
N GLU A 37 124.95 43.26 -1.78
CA GLU A 37 124.33 44.04 -0.71
C GLU A 37 123.43 45.17 -1.22
N LEU A 38 122.13 45.07 -0.92
CA LEU A 38 121.22 46.21 -1.06
C LEU A 38 121.74 47.35 -0.14
N ASN A 39 122.16 48.44 -0.79
CA ASN A 39 122.46 49.73 -0.18
C ASN A 39 121.38 50.06 0.87
N GLU A 40 121.79 50.49 2.06
CA GLU A 40 120.89 50.70 3.21
C GLU A 40 119.74 51.66 2.87
N LEU A 41 120.00 52.68 2.06
CA LEU A 41 118.97 53.59 1.53
C LEU A 41 117.88 52.88 0.71
N SER A 42 118.24 51.81 -0.01
CA SER A 42 117.28 50.98 -0.75
C SER A 42 116.52 50.02 0.17
N LYS A 43 117.14 49.53 1.26
CA LYS A 43 116.44 48.74 2.29
C LYS A 43 115.41 49.61 3.01
N GLU A 44 115.78 50.82 3.41
CA GLU A 44 114.87 51.79 4.03
C GLU A 44 113.73 52.20 3.08
N PHE A 45 114.01 52.42 1.79
CA PHE A 45 112.96 52.64 0.79
C PHE A 45 111.95 51.49 0.74
N PHE A 46 112.43 50.24 0.69
CA PHE A 46 111.53 49.07 0.72
C PHE A 46 110.82 48.90 2.07
N LEU A 47 111.43 49.25 3.20
CA LEU A 47 110.78 49.22 4.52
C LEU A 47 109.70 50.29 4.66
N ILE A 48 109.89 51.48 4.09
CA ILE A 48 108.87 52.53 3.99
C ILE A 48 107.74 52.08 3.07
N GLN A 49 108.05 51.47 1.93
CA GLN A 49 107.06 50.92 1.00
C GLN A 49 106.25 49.78 1.64
N VAL A 50 106.90 48.87 2.39
CA VAL A 50 106.22 47.83 3.17
C VAL A 50 105.29 48.46 4.22
N LYS A 51 105.74 49.46 4.99
CA LYS A 51 104.90 50.15 5.98
C LYS A 51 103.69 50.87 5.36
N ASP A 52 103.84 51.47 4.18
CA ASP A 52 102.70 52.07 3.44
C ASP A 52 101.72 50.99 2.95
N LEU A 53 102.24 49.90 2.38
CA LEU A 53 101.43 48.76 1.95
C LEU A 53 100.72 48.07 3.13
N GLU A 54 101.37 47.93 4.28
CA GLU A 54 100.79 47.42 5.53
C GLU A 54 99.70 48.35 6.08
N GLN A 55 99.94 49.67 6.09
CA GLN A 55 98.90 50.64 6.47
C GLN A 55 97.72 50.62 5.50
N ARG A 56 97.98 50.49 4.19
CA ARG A 56 96.95 50.41 3.16
C ARG A 56 96.17 49.11 3.25
N LEU A 57 96.83 47.99 3.53
CA LEU A 57 96.22 46.69 3.80
C LEU A 57 95.38 46.76 5.08
N SER A 58 95.87 47.36 6.17
CA SER A 58 95.10 47.58 7.41
C SER A 58 93.86 48.46 7.20
N ARG A 59 93.96 49.51 6.36
CA ARG A 59 92.80 50.33 5.95
C ARG A 59 91.79 49.51 5.14
N TYR A 60 92.25 48.70 4.18
CA TYR A 60 91.35 47.82 3.41
C TYR A 60 90.73 46.74 4.30
N GLN A 61 91.48 46.13 5.21
CA GLN A 61 90.98 45.14 6.16
C GLN A 61 89.88 45.75 7.04
N LYS A 62 90.14 46.89 7.70
CA LYS A 62 89.10 47.62 8.45
C LYS A 62 87.87 47.95 7.61
N LYS A 63 88.06 48.37 6.35
CA LYS A 63 86.94 48.65 5.43
C LYS A 63 86.17 47.37 5.06
N CYS A 64 86.84 46.22 4.92
CA CYS A 64 86.22 44.92 4.73
C CYS A 64 85.47 44.45 5.98
N ASP A 65 86.04 44.63 7.18
CA ASP A 65 85.41 44.28 8.45
C ASP A 65 84.16 45.14 8.69
N GLU A 66 84.26 46.46 8.48
CA GLU A 66 83.13 47.40 8.50
C GLU A 66 82.02 47.02 7.50
N LEU A 67 82.39 46.64 6.27
CA LEU A 67 81.43 46.18 5.25
C LEU A 67 80.82 44.82 5.60
N SER A 68 81.58 43.91 6.24
CA SER A 68 81.09 42.61 6.68
C SER A 68 80.07 42.76 7.81
N ILE A 69 80.36 43.59 8.81
CA ILE A 69 79.44 43.91 9.91
C ILE A 69 78.19 44.60 9.37
N SER A 70 78.36 45.62 8.52
CA SER A 70 77.23 46.35 7.92
C SER A 70 76.36 45.45 7.03
N ASN A 71 76.96 44.53 6.26
CA ASN A 71 76.20 43.57 5.47
C ASN A 71 75.46 42.55 6.36
N ALA A 72 76.07 42.07 7.44
CA ALA A 72 75.40 41.20 8.42
C ALA A 72 74.19 41.90 9.09
N GLU A 73 74.34 43.18 9.47
CA GLU A 73 73.22 44.00 9.95
C GLU A 73 72.10 44.15 8.92
N TYR A 74 72.43 44.40 7.65
CA TYR A 74 71.43 44.50 6.58
C TYR A 74 70.74 43.15 6.31
N GLU A 75 71.48 42.04 6.38
CA GLU A 75 70.90 40.69 6.30
C GLU A 75 69.95 40.40 7.46
N GLU A 76 70.29 40.78 8.69
CA GLU A 76 69.42 40.61 9.86
C GLU A 76 68.14 41.44 9.74
N LYS A 77 68.26 42.73 9.40
CA LYS A 77 67.12 43.62 9.16
C LYS A 77 66.24 43.12 7.99
N TYR A 78 66.85 42.55 6.95
CA TYR A 78 66.12 41.91 5.85
C TYR A 78 65.40 40.63 6.29
N LYS A 79 66.06 39.76 7.08
CA LYS A 79 65.46 38.54 7.64
C LYS A 79 64.26 38.89 8.53
N GLN A 80 64.38 39.93 9.37
CA GLN A 80 63.29 40.45 10.19
C GLN A 80 62.12 40.95 9.32
N VAL A 81 62.34 41.88 8.39
CA VAL A 81 61.26 42.41 7.51
C VAL A 81 60.60 41.31 6.68
N VAL A 82 61.34 40.28 6.26
CA VAL A 82 60.79 39.09 5.59
C VAL A 82 59.96 38.22 6.54
N GLN A 83 60.32 38.14 7.82
CA GLN A 83 59.58 37.40 8.84
C GLN A 83 58.31 38.15 9.27
N ASP A 84 58.41 39.43 9.64
CA ASP A 84 57.27 40.31 9.96
C ASP A 84 56.23 40.27 8.84
N ARG A 85 56.70 40.33 7.58
CA ARG A 85 55.83 40.24 6.40
C ARG A 85 55.10 38.90 6.29
N LYS A 86 55.74 37.76 6.62
CA LYS A 86 55.04 36.45 6.65
C LYS A 86 53.98 36.45 7.73
N GLU A 87 54.33 36.88 8.94
CA GLU A 87 53.42 36.86 10.09
C GLU A 87 52.19 37.75 9.86
N ILE A 88 52.37 38.94 9.29
CA ILE A 88 51.26 39.80 8.83
C ILE A 88 50.43 39.10 7.75
N VAL A 89 51.06 38.47 6.75
CA VAL A 89 50.34 37.77 5.67
C VAL A 89 49.57 36.55 6.19
N ASP A 90 50.13 35.80 7.11
CA ASP A 90 49.52 34.57 7.65
C ASP A 90 48.43 34.90 8.69
N PHE A 91 48.58 35.98 9.46
CA PHE A 91 47.49 36.57 10.24
C PHE A 91 46.32 37.02 9.35
N LEU A 92 46.61 37.77 8.26
CA LEU A 92 45.58 38.24 7.34
C LEU A 92 44.90 37.09 6.58
N LYS A 93 45.63 36.04 6.18
CA LYS A 93 45.04 34.80 5.64
C LYS A 93 44.08 34.17 6.64
N LYS A 94 44.54 33.89 7.86
CA LYS A 94 43.73 33.25 8.91
C LYS A 94 42.49 34.08 9.25
N GLN A 95 42.62 35.41 9.29
CA GLN A 95 41.48 36.29 9.52
C GLN A 95 40.49 36.30 8.36
N LEU A 96 40.96 36.21 7.11
CA LEU A 96 40.12 36.09 5.91
C LEU A 96 39.41 34.74 5.84
N GLU A 97 40.13 33.65 6.15
CA GLU A 97 39.60 32.28 6.24
C GLU A 97 38.48 32.21 7.28
N GLN A 98 38.71 32.70 8.50
CA GLN A 98 37.67 32.83 9.54
C GLN A 98 36.44 33.61 9.08
N ARG A 99 36.60 34.73 8.34
CA ARG A 99 35.45 35.47 7.79
C ARG A 99 34.75 34.72 6.66
N GLN A 100 35.48 33.91 5.88
CA GLN A 100 34.89 33.08 4.84
C GLN A 100 34.08 31.92 5.43
N ASP A 101 34.55 31.33 6.54
CA ASP A 101 33.82 30.32 7.30
C ASP A 101 32.56 30.91 7.94
N GLU A 102 32.68 32.05 8.65
CA GLU A 102 31.52 32.79 9.20
C GLU A 102 30.47 33.13 8.13
N ILE A 103 30.90 33.55 6.93
CA ILE A 103 30.01 33.85 5.81
C ILE A 103 29.29 32.58 5.32
N SER A 104 29.98 31.43 5.27
CA SER A 104 29.40 30.15 4.87
C SER A 104 28.38 29.65 5.91
N ASP A 105 28.72 29.65 7.21
CA ASP A 105 27.82 29.28 8.30
C ASP A 105 26.54 30.14 8.32
N LEU A 106 26.69 31.46 8.10
CA LEU A 106 25.55 32.38 7.99
C LEU A 106 24.73 32.16 6.72
N HIS A 107 25.35 31.75 5.61
CA HIS A 107 24.65 31.44 4.36
C HIS A 107 23.82 30.15 4.49
N ASP A 108 24.42 29.08 5.01
CA ASP A 108 23.72 27.80 5.22
C ASP A 108 22.59 27.94 6.24
N ARG A 109 22.80 28.73 7.30
CA ARG A 109 21.72 29.07 8.25
C ARG A 109 20.60 29.89 7.60
N LEU A 110 20.92 30.82 6.69
CA LEU A 110 19.93 31.59 5.94
C LEU A 110 19.13 30.69 4.98
N LEU A 111 19.80 29.79 4.26
CA LEU A 111 19.17 28.80 3.40
C LEU A 111 18.22 27.88 4.18
N GLY A 112 18.67 27.35 5.33
CA GLY A 112 17.83 26.51 6.20
C GLY A 112 16.61 27.25 6.75
N LEU A 113 16.75 28.51 7.16
CA LEU A 113 15.63 29.35 7.59
C LEU A 113 14.65 29.66 6.45
N GLN A 114 15.15 29.92 5.24
CA GLN A 114 14.30 30.18 4.09
C GLN A 114 13.54 28.91 3.65
N GLN A 115 14.19 27.74 3.65
CA GLN A 115 13.52 26.45 3.41
C GLN A 115 12.45 26.14 4.46
N ALA A 116 12.77 26.31 5.75
CA ALA A 116 11.80 26.07 6.83
C ALA A 116 10.56 26.98 6.71
N LYS A 117 10.77 28.26 6.40
CA LYS A 117 9.71 29.24 6.13
C LYS A 117 8.86 28.87 4.91
N ASP A 118 9.48 28.42 3.82
CA ASP A 118 8.75 28.05 2.60
C ASP A 118 7.91 26.78 2.81
N VAL A 119 8.41 25.81 3.59
CA VAL A 119 7.65 24.62 4.03
C VAL A 119 6.52 25.00 5.01
N GLU A 120 6.74 25.89 5.97
CA GLU A 120 5.69 26.42 6.86
C GLU A 120 4.59 27.14 6.06
N LYS A 121 4.98 27.90 5.02
CA LYS A 121 4.07 28.55 4.08
C LYS A 121 3.26 27.52 3.28
N GLU A 122 3.89 26.50 2.71
CA GLU A 122 3.21 25.45 1.94
C GLU A 122 2.24 24.65 2.81
N ASN A 123 2.63 24.30 4.03
CA ASN A 123 1.74 23.69 5.04
C ASN A 123 0.56 24.60 5.40
N SER A 124 0.78 25.92 5.50
CA SER A 124 -0.28 26.88 5.78
C SER A 124 -1.24 27.06 4.59
N GLU A 125 -0.72 27.10 3.37
CA GLU A 125 -1.51 27.25 2.13
C GLU A 125 -2.31 25.98 1.81
N THR A 126 -1.77 24.80 2.10
CA THR A 126 -2.48 23.52 1.98
C THR A 126 -3.58 23.37 3.03
N GLN A 127 -3.31 23.65 4.32
CA GLN A 127 -4.34 23.66 5.38
C GLN A 127 -5.47 24.65 5.08
N LEU A 128 -5.12 25.87 4.64
CA LEU A 128 -6.10 26.91 4.29
C LEU A 128 -6.93 26.52 3.04
N SER A 129 -6.36 25.76 2.11
CA SER A 129 -7.07 25.21 0.95
C SER A 129 -7.98 24.04 1.33
N GLN A 130 -7.54 23.17 2.24
CA GLN A 130 -8.35 22.09 2.81
C GLN A 130 -9.56 22.65 3.56
N PHE A 131 -9.36 23.59 4.50
CA PHE A 131 -10.45 24.20 5.26
C PHE A 131 -11.46 24.93 4.37
N LYS A 132 -11.00 25.62 3.32
CA LYS A 132 -11.89 26.23 2.31
C LYS A 132 -12.74 25.18 1.59
N ARG A 133 -12.15 24.03 1.24
CA ARG A 133 -12.86 22.91 0.61
C ARG A 133 -13.89 22.30 1.56
N GLU A 134 -13.49 21.93 2.77
CA GLU A 134 -14.38 21.36 3.80
C GLU A 134 -15.55 22.30 4.11
N SER A 135 -15.29 23.61 4.21
CA SER A 135 -16.32 24.65 4.41
C SER A 135 -17.30 24.74 3.22
N GLN A 136 -16.82 24.60 1.99
CA GLN A 136 -17.66 24.59 0.78
C GLN A 136 -18.45 23.27 0.63
N ASP A 137 -17.82 22.11 0.89
CA ASP A 137 -18.46 20.79 0.86
C ASP A 137 -19.56 20.69 1.94
N LEU A 138 -19.32 21.24 3.15
CA LEU A 138 -20.33 21.38 4.21
C LEU A 138 -21.47 22.32 3.82
N LYS A 139 -21.15 23.48 3.23
CA LYS A 139 -22.15 24.44 2.75
C LYS A 139 -23.06 23.83 1.68
N ASP A 140 -22.49 23.11 0.70
CA ASP A 140 -23.26 22.50 -0.37
C ASP A 140 -24.09 21.30 0.14
N THR A 141 -23.58 20.57 1.14
CA THR A 141 -24.36 19.57 1.90
C THR A 141 -25.57 20.24 2.57
N LEU A 142 -25.38 21.31 3.33
CA LEU A 142 -26.47 22.05 4.01
C LEU A 142 -27.48 22.67 3.02
N ILE A 143 -27.02 23.13 1.86
CA ILE A 143 -27.90 23.61 0.78
C ILE A 143 -28.76 22.44 0.25
N SER A 144 -28.16 21.26 0.02
CA SER A 144 -28.92 20.09 -0.45
C SER A 144 -29.96 19.61 0.58
N GLU A 145 -29.61 19.61 1.88
CA GLU A 145 -30.55 19.31 2.96
C GLU A 145 -31.68 20.34 3.02
N ASN A 146 -31.37 21.63 2.87
CA ASN A 146 -32.37 22.71 2.88
C ASN A 146 -33.33 22.60 1.68
N MET A 147 -32.85 22.22 0.49
CA MET A 147 -33.70 21.91 -0.66
C MET A 147 -34.60 20.70 -0.39
N ILE A 148 -34.08 19.63 0.21
CA ILE A 148 -34.86 18.44 0.58
C ILE A 148 -35.93 18.77 1.65
N LEU A 149 -35.58 19.58 2.64
CA LEU A 149 -36.51 20.05 3.67
C LEU A 149 -37.60 20.97 3.08
N SER A 150 -37.22 21.88 2.16
CA SER A 150 -38.17 22.72 1.43
C SER A 150 -39.16 21.89 0.60
N GLY A 151 -38.68 20.84 -0.08
CA GLY A 151 -39.54 19.89 -0.81
C GLY A 151 -40.48 19.11 0.12
N LYS A 152 -40.02 18.69 1.30
CA LYS A 152 -40.85 18.05 2.33
C LYS A 152 -41.93 19.00 2.87
N ILE A 153 -41.59 20.28 3.09
CA ILE A 153 -42.55 21.32 3.53
C ILE A 153 -43.62 21.55 2.45
N ALA A 154 -43.23 21.66 1.18
CA ALA A 154 -44.17 21.79 0.07
C ALA A 154 -45.15 20.61 -0.02
N ALA A 155 -44.64 19.37 0.10
CA ALA A 155 -45.49 18.17 0.10
C ALA A 155 -46.42 18.07 1.33
N LEU A 156 -45.98 18.55 2.50
CA LEU A 156 -46.81 18.63 3.70
C LEU A 156 -47.92 19.68 3.57
N GLU A 157 -47.64 20.85 2.96
CA GLU A 157 -48.66 21.86 2.72
C GLU A 157 -49.64 21.42 1.63
N GLU A 158 -49.18 20.75 0.57
CA GLU A 158 -50.09 20.13 -0.41
C GLU A 158 -51.00 19.11 0.27
N PHE A 159 -50.46 18.22 1.12
CA PHE A 159 -51.27 17.28 1.91
C PHE A 159 -52.26 17.99 2.85
N ARG A 160 -51.86 19.11 3.48
CA ARG A 160 -52.74 19.93 4.32
C ARG A 160 -53.91 20.47 3.51
N VAL A 161 -53.64 21.05 2.33
CA VAL A 161 -54.64 21.59 1.40
C VAL A 161 -55.54 20.48 0.83
N GLN A 162 -54.99 19.32 0.45
CA GLN A 162 -55.78 18.16 0.00
C GLN A 162 -56.72 17.66 1.10
N LYS A 163 -56.25 17.57 2.35
CA LYS A 163 -57.07 17.21 3.51
C LYS A 163 -58.18 18.23 3.76
N GLU A 164 -57.87 19.52 3.72
CA GLU A 164 -58.84 20.61 3.92
C GLU A 164 -59.95 20.58 2.85
N ASN A 165 -59.58 20.45 1.57
CA ASN A 165 -60.52 20.25 0.47
C ASN A 165 -61.39 18.98 0.62
N LEU A 166 -60.85 17.90 1.18
CA LEU A 166 -61.61 16.68 1.44
C LEU A 166 -62.59 16.84 2.60
N MET A 167 -62.17 17.50 3.70
CA MET A 167 -63.06 17.80 4.82
C MET A 167 -64.21 18.74 4.41
N GLN A 168 -63.94 19.75 3.56
CA GLN A 168 -64.98 20.60 3.01
C GLN A 168 -66.01 19.79 2.21
N LYS A 169 -65.57 18.91 1.30
CA LYS A 169 -66.46 18.04 0.52
C LYS A 169 -67.31 17.11 1.41
N PHE A 170 -66.79 16.63 2.53
CA PHE A 170 -67.57 15.87 3.50
C PHE A 170 -68.62 16.75 4.20
N ALA A 171 -68.27 17.96 4.62
CA ALA A 171 -69.22 18.91 5.22
C ALA A 171 -70.33 19.32 4.23
N ASP A 172 -69.99 19.58 2.98
CA ASP A 172 -70.93 19.88 1.90
C ASP A 172 -71.88 18.69 1.66
N MET A 173 -71.35 17.46 1.66
CA MET A 173 -72.15 16.24 1.49
C MET A 173 -73.08 15.98 2.69
N GLU A 174 -72.60 16.19 3.91
CA GLU A 174 -73.40 16.05 5.13
C GLU A 174 -74.52 17.12 5.20
N ALA A 175 -74.23 18.34 4.77
CA ALA A 175 -75.23 19.41 4.65
C ALA A 175 -76.30 19.06 3.60
N ASN A 176 -75.90 18.57 2.42
CA ASN A 176 -76.82 18.14 1.37
C ASN A 176 -77.69 16.95 1.81
N LEU A 177 -77.14 15.98 2.55
CA LEU A 177 -77.91 14.86 3.10
C LEU A 177 -78.95 15.34 4.12
N LYS A 178 -78.57 16.23 5.05
CA LYS A 178 -79.51 16.83 6.02
C LYS A 178 -80.61 17.63 5.33
N GLN A 179 -80.27 18.40 4.29
CA GLN A 179 -81.25 19.11 3.48
C GLN A 179 -82.24 18.12 2.83
N GLN A 180 -81.72 17.06 2.18
CA GLN A 180 -82.54 16.01 1.57
C GLN A 180 -83.44 15.28 2.59
N GLU A 181 -82.96 15.00 3.80
CA GLU A 181 -83.77 14.46 4.90
C GLU A 181 -84.89 15.43 5.30
N THR A 182 -84.60 16.74 5.45
CA THR A 182 -85.64 17.72 5.77
C THR A 182 -86.67 17.87 4.65
N ASP A 183 -86.25 17.89 3.39
CA ASP A 183 -87.16 17.98 2.24
C ASP A 183 -88.01 16.71 2.07
N HIS A 184 -87.44 15.53 2.35
CA HIS A 184 -88.18 14.28 2.37
C HIS A 184 -89.22 14.24 3.51
N ASN A 185 -88.83 14.65 4.73
CA ASN A 185 -89.75 14.76 5.87
C ASN A 185 -90.86 15.78 5.62
N ASN A 186 -90.54 16.93 5.02
CA ASN A 186 -91.54 17.92 4.57
C ASN A 186 -92.50 17.32 3.54
N THR A 187 -91.97 16.55 2.58
CA THR A 187 -92.77 15.87 1.55
C THR A 187 -93.69 14.79 2.15
N ILE A 188 -93.20 14.00 3.11
CA ILE A 188 -94.02 13.05 3.87
C ILE A 188 -95.15 13.79 4.60
N TYR A 189 -94.82 14.83 5.36
CA TYR A 189 -95.82 15.62 6.10
C TYR A 189 -96.88 16.25 5.18
N GLU A 190 -96.47 16.75 4.00
CA GLU A 190 -97.42 17.22 2.99
C GLU A 190 -98.32 16.11 2.44
N LEU A 191 -97.77 14.92 2.16
CA LEU A 191 -98.53 13.78 1.66
C LEU A 191 -99.49 13.23 2.72
N GLU A 192 -99.06 13.12 3.98
CA GLU A 192 -99.91 12.76 5.11
C GLU A 192 -101.04 13.78 5.32
N ARG A 193 -100.72 15.08 5.31
CA ARG A 193 -101.71 16.16 5.41
C ARG A 193 -102.72 16.10 4.27
N LYS A 194 -102.28 15.91 3.02
CA LYS A 194 -103.15 15.72 1.85
C LYS A 194 -104.02 14.47 2.02
N ALA A 195 -103.43 13.33 2.41
CA ALA A 195 -104.14 12.08 2.63
C ALA A 195 -105.17 12.16 3.77
N VAL A 196 -104.90 12.89 4.85
CA VAL A 196 -105.89 13.14 5.92
C VAL A 196 -107.05 14.00 5.41
N VAL A 197 -106.77 15.09 4.68
CA VAL A 197 -107.80 15.95 4.09
C VAL A 197 -108.65 15.19 3.06
N ASP A 198 -108.02 14.40 2.18
CA ASP A 198 -108.74 13.57 1.19
C ASP A 198 -109.50 12.41 1.83
N LYS A 199 -108.98 11.79 2.90
CA LYS A 199 -109.71 10.79 3.69
C LYS A 199 -110.95 11.41 4.34
N ASP A 200 -110.89 12.63 4.83
CA ASP A 200 -112.05 13.33 5.39
C ASP A 200 -113.02 13.86 4.31
N ARG A 201 -112.51 14.28 3.15
CA ARG A 201 -113.33 14.57 1.95
C ARG A 201 -114.09 13.32 1.51
N LEU A 202 -113.40 12.19 1.41
CA LEU A 202 -113.97 10.90 1.02
C LEU A 202 -114.91 10.34 2.10
N LYS A 203 -114.66 10.54 3.40
CA LYS A 203 -115.65 10.25 4.45
C LYS A 203 -116.93 11.07 4.26
N LYS A 204 -116.81 12.38 4.04
CA LYS A 204 -117.97 13.27 3.82
C LYS A 204 -118.75 12.86 2.57
N GLU A 205 -118.05 12.58 1.47
CA GLU A 205 -118.68 12.09 0.24
C GLU A 205 -119.28 10.70 0.43
N MET A 206 -118.62 9.77 1.13
CA MET A 206 -119.14 8.44 1.45
C MET A 206 -120.38 8.53 2.33
N VAL A 207 -120.41 9.38 3.36
CA VAL A 207 -121.59 9.61 4.20
C VAL A 207 -122.73 10.23 3.37
N LEU A 208 -122.44 11.17 2.48
CA LEU A 208 -123.44 11.75 1.57
C LEU A 208 -123.97 10.72 0.56
N ARG A 209 -123.08 9.91 -0.04
CA ARG A 209 -123.44 8.78 -0.91
C ARG A 209 -124.22 7.70 -0.15
N VAL A 210 -123.87 7.39 1.10
CA VAL A 210 -124.57 6.41 1.95
C VAL A 210 -125.92 6.96 2.41
N ASN A 211 -126.07 8.26 2.65
CA ASN A 211 -127.37 8.87 2.92
C ASN A 211 -128.26 8.91 1.67
N ASN A 212 -127.70 9.24 0.50
CA ASN A 212 -128.41 9.16 -0.78
C ASN A 212 -128.79 7.72 -1.12
N VAL A 213 -127.86 6.77 -0.99
CA VAL A 213 -128.12 5.34 -1.16
C VAL A 213 -129.12 4.86 -0.12
N ALA A 214 -129.10 5.30 1.14
CA ALA A 214 -130.10 4.91 2.13
C ALA A 214 -131.49 5.52 1.83
N ALA A 215 -131.56 6.71 1.22
CA ALA A 215 -132.82 7.28 0.73
C ALA A 215 -133.34 6.50 -0.48
N GLU A 216 -132.49 6.18 -1.46
CA GLU A 216 -132.84 5.32 -2.59
C GLU A 216 -133.13 3.87 -2.16
N PHE A 217 -132.45 3.34 -1.15
CA PHE A 217 -132.69 1.99 -0.62
C PHE A 217 -133.95 1.95 0.24
N ARG A 218 -134.38 3.07 0.87
CA ARG A 218 -135.74 3.20 1.42
C ARG A 218 -136.79 3.21 0.30
N LYS A 219 -136.56 3.94 -0.81
CA LYS A 219 -137.45 3.90 -2.00
C LYS A 219 -137.51 2.51 -2.66
N VAL A 220 -136.36 1.84 -2.80
CA VAL A 220 -136.21 0.57 -3.54
C VAL A 220 -136.49 -0.65 -2.69
N SER A 221 -136.19 -0.65 -1.39
CA SER A 221 -136.62 -1.72 -0.46
C SER A 221 -138.13 -1.67 -0.20
N ASN A 222 -138.78 -0.51 -0.35
CA ASN A 222 -140.24 -0.41 -0.44
C ASN A 222 -140.79 -0.93 -1.79
N LYS A 223 -139.94 -1.31 -2.75
CA LYS A 223 -140.32 -1.67 -4.12
C LYS A 223 -139.91 -3.09 -4.55
N GLN A 224 -138.83 -3.66 -4.01
CA GLN A 224 -138.31 -4.98 -4.40
C GLN A 224 -137.74 -5.76 -3.20
N MET A 225 -138.21 -7.00 -3.01
CA MET A 225 -137.84 -7.83 -1.86
C MET A 225 -136.49 -8.54 -2.01
N ALA A 226 -135.54 -8.09 -1.19
CA ALA A 226 -134.63 -8.90 -0.37
C ALA A 226 -133.58 -9.86 -1.01
N ASP A 227 -133.89 -10.71 -1.99
CA ASP A 227 -133.13 -11.97 -2.12
C ASP A 227 -132.00 -12.02 -3.16
N THR A 228 -132.11 -11.36 -4.32
CA THR A 228 -131.01 -11.33 -5.30
C THR A 228 -129.74 -10.70 -4.71
N THR A 229 -129.89 -9.61 -3.95
CA THR A 229 -128.78 -8.87 -3.32
C THR A 229 -127.97 -9.74 -2.34
N LYS A 230 -128.63 -10.64 -1.61
CA LYS A 230 -127.97 -11.55 -0.65
C LYS A 230 -127.00 -12.53 -1.32
N ARG A 231 -127.23 -12.90 -2.59
CA ARG A 231 -126.36 -13.82 -3.35
C ARG A 231 -125.05 -13.14 -3.72
N ASN A 232 -125.13 -11.97 -4.34
CA ASN A 232 -123.96 -11.21 -4.84
C ASN A 232 -123.00 -10.79 -3.70
N ILE A 233 -123.52 -10.58 -2.49
CA ILE A 233 -122.70 -10.30 -1.29
C ILE A 233 -121.82 -11.52 -0.93
N ARG A 234 -122.38 -12.74 -0.90
CA ARG A 234 -121.61 -13.95 -0.57
C ARG A 234 -120.48 -14.22 -1.56
N GLU A 235 -120.77 -13.99 -2.84
CA GLU A 235 -119.81 -14.17 -3.93
C GLU A 235 -118.65 -13.17 -3.85
N ASN A 236 -118.95 -11.88 -3.58
CA ASN A 236 -117.92 -10.87 -3.31
C ASN A 236 -117.05 -11.21 -2.09
N VAL A 237 -117.65 -11.70 -1.00
CA VAL A 237 -116.89 -12.13 0.20
C VAL A 237 -115.93 -13.28 -0.12
N SER A 238 -116.36 -14.24 -0.94
CA SER A 238 -115.49 -15.34 -1.41
C SER A 238 -114.32 -14.84 -2.25
N ILE A 239 -114.58 -13.98 -3.24
CA ILE A 239 -113.55 -13.40 -4.12
C ILE A 239 -112.54 -12.55 -3.32
N ASN A 240 -113.02 -11.70 -2.41
CA ASN A 240 -112.14 -10.90 -1.55
C ASN A 240 -111.27 -11.77 -0.62
N SER A 241 -111.77 -12.91 -0.14
CA SER A 241 -110.96 -13.86 0.63
C SER A 241 -109.83 -14.49 -0.19
N GLN A 242 -110.06 -14.76 -1.48
CA GLN A 242 -109.03 -15.27 -2.38
C GLN A 242 -108.00 -14.18 -2.75
N LEU A 243 -108.45 -12.96 -3.04
CA LEU A 243 -107.57 -11.81 -3.31
C LEU A 243 -106.67 -11.48 -2.10
N ALA A 244 -107.18 -11.57 -0.87
CA ALA A 244 -106.37 -11.39 0.33
C ALA A 244 -105.22 -12.40 0.41
N LYS A 245 -105.50 -13.70 0.19
CA LYS A 245 -104.48 -14.77 0.18
C LYS A 245 -103.44 -14.59 -0.93
N MET A 246 -103.87 -14.16 -2.12
CA MET A 246 -102.93 -13.85 -3.21
C MET A 246 -102.04 -12.64 -2.89
N SER A 247 -102.59 -11.60 -2.23
CA SER A 247 -101.81 -10.45 -1.78
C SER A 247 -100.80 -10.81 -0.69
N GLU A 248 -101.18 -11.67 0.24
CA GLU A 248 -100.31 -12.22 1.29
C GLU A 248 -99.16 -13.04 0.68
N LYS A 249 -99.47 -13.99 -0.22
CA LYS A 249 -98.47 -14.77 -0.97
C LYS A 249 -97.51 -13.89 -1.80
N THR A 250 -98.00 -12.77 -2.31
CA THR A 250 -97.17 -11.80 -3.06
C THR A 250 -96.20 -11.06 -2.14
N LYS A 251 -96.60 -10.73 -0.89
CA LYS A 251 -95.71 -10.09 0.09
C LYS A 251 -94.59 -11.01 0.54
N GLU A 252 -94.89 -12.29 0.79
CA GLU A 252 -93.87 -13.30 1.12
C GLU A 252 -92.78 -13.38 0.04
N LEU A 253 -93.18 -13.46 -1.23
CA LEU A 253 -92.24 -13.55 -2.36
C LEU A 253 -91.41 -12.27 -2.58
N VAL A 254 -91.94 -11.09 -2.25
CA VAL A 254 -91.17 -9.84 -2.26
C VAL A 254 -90.13 -9.84 -1.15
N GLN A 255 -90.51 -10.22 0.08
CA GLN A 255 -89.60 -10.32 1.22
C GLN A 255 -88.46 -11.32 0.95
N GLU A 256 -88.77 -12.48 0.37
CA GLU A 256 -87.77 -13.47 -0.04
C GLU A 256 -86.82 -12.90 -1.12
N ASN A 257 -87.33 -12.13 -2.09
CA ASN A 257 -86.50 -11.49 -3.11
C ASN A 257 -85.55 -10.43 -2.53
N ASP A 258 -86.03 -9.61 -1.60
CA ASP A 258 -85.22 -8.59 -0.93
C ASP A 258 -84.15 -9.21 -0.01
N GLU A 259 -84.49 -10.28 0.71
CA GLU A 259 -83.51 -11.08 1.45
C GLU A 259 -82.43 -11.68 0.55
N LEU A 260 -82.80 -12.21 -0.63
CA LEU A 260 -81.86 -12.78 -1.58
C LEU A 260 -80.94 -11.71 -2.19
N ARG A 261 -81.46 -10.52 -2.50
CA ARG A 261 -80.66 -9.36 -2.95
C ARG A 261 -79.65 -8.90 -1.91
N GLU A 262 -80.05 -8.84 -0.63
CA GLU A 262 -79.13 -8.49 0.45
C GLU A 262 -78.07 -9.57 0.71
N LYS A 263 -78.39 -10.85 0.51
CA LYS A 263 -77.42 -11.96 0.53
C LYS A 263 -76.43 -11.86 -0.64
N GLU A 264 -76.93 -11.63 -1.86
CA GLU A 264 -76.12 -11.44 -3.08
C GLU A 264 -75.15 -10.24 -2.93
N LYS A 265 -75.64 -9.10 -2.44
CA LYS A 265 -74.86 -7.88 -2.20
C LYS A 265 -73.73 -8.10 -1.20
N LYS A 266 -73.99 -8.83 -0.10
CA LYS A 266 -72.97 -9.21 0.89
C LYS A 266 -71.92 -10.16 0.31
N GLN A 267 -72.34 -11.12 -0.52
CA GLN A 267 -71.41 -12.02 -1.23
C GLN A 267 -70.53 -11.25 -2.22
N LYS A 268 -71.07 -10.29 -2.99
CA LYS A 268 -70.29 -9.43 -3.90
C LYS A 268 -69.24 -8.62 -3.15
N MET A 269 -69.60 -7.96 -2.04
CA MET A 269 -68.66 -7.23 -1.19
C MET A 269 -67.56 -8.15 -0.61
N GLN A 270 -67.90 -9.40 -0.26
CA GLN A 270 -66.93 -10.37 0.23
C GLN A 270 -65.96 -10.84 -0.88
N ILE A 271 -66.45 -11.02 -2.11
CA ILE A 271 -65.61 -11.36 -3.27
C ILE A 271 -64.65 -10.20 -3.58
N GLU A 272 -65.14 -8.97 -3.68
CA GLU A 272 -64.34 -7.76 -3.93
C GLU A 272 -63.21 -7.59 -2.90
N LEU A 273 -63.52 -7.80 -1.61
CA LEU A 273 -62.52 -7.78 -0.54
C LEU A 273 -61.48 -8.89 -0.70
N LEU A 274 -61.89 -10.12 -1.04
CA LEU A 274 -60.98 -11.24 -1.25
C LEU A 274 -60.07 -11.00 -2.46
N GLU A 275 -60.60 -10.51 -3.58
CA GLU A 275 -59.84 -10.16 -4.78
C GLU A 275 -58.81 -9.06 -4.49
N ALA A 276 -59.19 -8.01 -3.75
CA ALA A 276 -58.27 -6.95 -3.33
C ALA A 276 -57.13 -7.49 -2.43
N THR A 277 -57.44 -8.35 -1.45
CA THR A 277 -56.40 -8.97 -0.60
C THR A 277 -55.50 -9.93 -1.38
N GLN A 278 -56.04 -10.66 -2.36
CA GLN A 278 -55.26 -11.53 -3.24
C GLN A 278 -54.31 -10.71 -4.13
N GLU A 279 -54.75 -9.58 -4.67
CA GLU A 279 -53.91 -8.68 -5.47
C GLU A 279 -52.79 -8.05 -4.62
N GLU A 280 -53.08 -7.63 -3.39
CA GLU A 280 -52.08 -7.11 -2.45
C GLU A 280 -51.05 -8.19 -2.04
N LEU A 281 -51.51 -9.42 -1.78
CA LEU A 281 -50.64 -10.56 -1.52
C LEU A 281 -49.77 -10.92 -2.73
N ALA A 282 -50.30 -10.84 -3.96
CA ALA A 282 -49.54 -11.05 -5.17
C ALA A 282 -48.44 -9.98 -5.36
N LYS A 283 -48.77 -8.70 -5.09
CA LYS A 283 -47.81 -7.58 -5.08
C LYS A 283 -46.69 -7.79 -4.05
N LYS A 284 -47.04 -8.14 -2.80
CA LYS A 284 -46.10 -8.45 -1.71
C LYS A 284 -45.22 -9.67 -2.04
N ASN A 285 -45.79 -10.73 -2.61
CA ASN A 285 -45.03 -11.92 -3.02
C ASN A 285 -44.06 -11.58 -4.16
N HIS A 286 -44.46 -10.76 -5.14
CA HIS A 286 -43.58 -10.30 -6.21
C HIS A 286 -42.41 -9.46 -5.68
N SER A 287 -42.65 -8.52 -4.76
CA SER A 287 -41.57 -7.76 -4.12
C SER A 287 -40.63 -8.66 -3.31
N ASN A 288 -41.17 -9.62 -2.56
CA ASN A 288 -40.37 -10.56 -1.77
C ASN A 288 -39.53 -11.47 -2.67
N LEU A 289 -40.07 -11.93 -3.79
CA LEU A 289 -39.31 -12.70 -4.80
C LEU A 289 -38.21 -11.86 -5.46
N LYS A 290 -38.41 -10.55 -5.66
CA LYS A 290 -37.37 -9.63 -6.14
C LYS A 290 -36.26 -9.46 -5.10
N VAL A 291 -36.60 -9.26 -3.83
CA VAL A 291 -35.64 -9.17 -2.72
C VAL A 291 -34.85 -10.48 -2.57
N LEU A 292 -35.52 -11.64 -2.59
CA LEU A 292 -34.88 -12.95 -2.55
C LEU A 292 -33.87 -13.12 -3.69
N LYS A 293 -34.24 -12.76 -4.93
CA LYS A 293 -33.31 -12.78 -6.08
C LYS A 293 -32.08 -11.89 -5.88
N MET A 294 -32.24 -10.70 -5.29
CA MET A 294 -31.09 -9.83 -4.98
C MET A 294 -30.20 -10.44 -3.89
N ILE A 295 -30.78 -11.01 -2.84
CA ILE A 295 -30.03 -11.68 -1.77
C ILE A 295 -29.28 -12.91 -2.31
N THR A 296 -29.91 -13.74 -3.13
CA THR A 296 -29.25 -14.89 -3.79
C THR A 296 -28.14 -14.46 -4.75
N ALA A 297 -28.32 -13.35 -5.48
CA ALA A 297 -27.27 -12.80 -6.33
C ALA A 297 -26.08 -12.28 -5.51
N ARG A 298 -26.34 -11.56 -4.41
CA ARG A 298 -25.31 -11.06 -3.51
C ARG A 298 -24.58 -12.20 -2.78
N ALA A 299 -25.27 -13.25 -2.37
CA ALA A 299 -24.66 -14.43 -1.76
C ALA A 299 -23.62 -15.05 -2.71
N ARG A 300 -23.97 -15.25 -3.99
CA ARG A 300 -23.04 -15.74 -5.02
C ARG A 300 -21.86 -14.82 -5.28
N GLN A 301 -22.05 -13.51 -5.21
CA GLN A 301 -20.94 -12.55 -5.29
C GLN A 301 -20.01 -12.64 -4.08
N GLN A 302 -20.52 -13.01 -2.90
CA GLN A 302 -19.71 -13.25 -1.70
C GLN A 302 -19.05 -14.63 -1.73
N GLU A 303 -19.69 -15.65 -2.31
CA GLU A 303 -19.09 -16.98 -2.57
C GLU A 303 -17.86 -16.84 -3.49
N VAL A 304 -17.99 -16.16 -4.63
CA VAL A 304 -16.86 -15.90 -5.55
C VAL A 304 -15.75 -15.07 -4.88
N LEU A 305 -16.10 -14.04 -4.10
CA LEU A 305 -15.11 -13.24 -3.38
C LEU A 305 -14.35 -14.05 -2.32
N LEU A 306 -14.99 -15.08 -1.72
CA LEU A 306 -14.31 -16.00 -0.82
C LEU A 306 -13.37 -16.94 -1.58
N GLU A 307 -13.78 -17.48 -2.74
CA GLU A 307 -12.89 -18.27 -3.62
C GLU A 307 -11.66 -17.45 -4.09
N GLU A 308 -11.84 -16.16 -4.40
CA GLU A 308 -10.75 -15.22 -4.75
C GLU A 308 -9.82 -14.92 -3.55
N LEU A 309 -10.32 -15.00 -2.32
CA LEU A 309 -9.51 -14.81 -1.11
C LEU A 309 -8.78 -16.09 -0.70
N GLU A 310 -9.45 -17.26 -0.76
CA GLU A 310 -8.85 -18.57 -0.46
C GLU A 310 -7.73 -18.93 -1.44
N THR A 311 -7.89 -18.61 -2.73
CA THR A 311 -6.83 -18.80 -3.74
C THR A 311 -5.64 -17.87 -3.49
N ARG A 312 -5.89 -16.61 -3.13
CA ARG A 312 -4.84 -15.65 -2.76
C ARG A 312 -4.14 -15.99 -1.44
N GLU A 313 -4.83 -16.59 -0.47
CA GLU A 313 -4.22 -17.11 0.75
C GLU A 313 -3.26 -18.28 0.43
N GLN A 314 -3.64 -19.17 -0.50
CA GLN A 314 -2.77 -20.24 -0.99
C GLN A 314 -1.53 -19.68 -1.74
N GLU A 315 -1.68 -18.62 -2.54
CA GLU A 315 -0.54 -17.91 -3.15
C GLU A 315 0.39 -17.31 -2.08
N TYR A 316 -0.15 -16.67 -1.04
CA TYR A 316 0.66 -16.13 0.05
C TYR A 316 1.43 -17.20 0.82
N VAL A 317 0.82 -18.35 1.13
CA VAL A 317 1.50 -19.47 1.78
C VAL A 317 2.65 -19.99 0.91
N GLN A 318 2.44 -20.14 -0.41
CA GLN A 318 3.51 -20.54 -1.34
C GLN A 318 4.67 -19.52 -1.36
N PHE A 319 4.38 -18.22 -1.38
CA PHE A 319 5.43 -17.19 -1.29
C PHE A 319 6.15 -17.16 0.09
N GLU A 320 5.48 -17.51 1.19
CA GLU A 320 6.14 -17.67 2.49
C GLU A 320 7.05 -18.91 2.53
N GLU A 321 6.63 -20.02 1.90
CA GLU A 321 7.44 -21.23 1.73
C GLU A 321 8.68 -20.95 0.86
N GLU A 322 8.53 -20.38 -0.34
CA GLU A 322 9.63 -19.95 -1.22
C GLU A 322 10.59 -18.99 -0.51
N SER A 323 10.04 -18.01 0.24
CA SER A 323 10.82 -17.06 1.02
C SER A 323 11.57 -17.74 2.19
N GLY A 324 11.04 -18.83 2.73
CA GLY A 324 11.70 -19.69 3.70
C GLY A 324 12.86 -20.45 3.08
N GLU A 325 12.64 -21.12 1.95
CA GLU A 325 13.68 -21.87 1.21
C GLU A 325 14.86 -20.96 0.85
N VAL A 326 14.60 -19.81 0.22
CA VAL A 326 15.64 -18.82 -0.14
C VAL A 326 16.39 -18.29 1.08
N ARG A 327 15.74 -18.14 2.25
CA ARG A 327 16.44 -17.80 3.49
C ARG A 327 17.39 -18.92 3.93
N THR A 328 16.95 -20.18 3.92
CA THR A 328 17.82 -21.31 4.27
C THR A 328 18.96 -21.54 3.28
N GLU A 329 18.78 -21.21 2.00
CA GLU A 329 19.85 -21.25 0.99
C GLU A 329 20.90 -20.15 1.28
N ASN A 330 20.46 -18.92 1.58
CA ASN A 330 21.38 -17.84 1.95
C ASN A 330 22.15 -18.14 3.24
N GLU A 331 21.51 -18.72 4.26
CA GLU A 331 22.18 -19.18 5.48
C GLU A 331 23.22 -20.27 5.18
N GLN A 332 22.90 -21.25 4.33
CA GLN A 332 23.85 -22.27 3.88
C GLN A 332 25.04 -21.66 3.12
N LEU A 333 24.78 -20.73 2.19
CA LEU A 333 25.83 -20.02 1.45
C LEU A 333 26.74 -19.21 2.38
N HIS A 334 26.18 -18.48 3.33
CA HIS A 334 26.95 -17.76 4.36
C HIS A 334 27.85 -18.71 5.18
N ASN A 335 27.32 -19.83 5.65
CA ASN A 335 28.11 -20.84 6.39
C ASN A 335 29.25 -21.43 5.53
N THR A 336 29.02 -21.66 4.22
CA THR A 336 30.10 -22.12 3.33
C THR A 336 31.15 -21.05 3.04
N LEU A 337 30.75 -19.78 2.96
CA LEU A 337 31.67 -18.65 2.80
C LEU A 337 32.55 -18.48 4.05
N GLU A 338 31.96 -18.53 5.25
CA GLU A 338 32.70 -18.45 6.52
C GLU A 338 33.75 -19.57 6.62
N SER A 339 33.37 -20.83 6.34
CA SER A 339 34.33 -21.94 6.32
C SER A 339 35.41 -21.81 5.23
N LEU A 340 35.09 -21.22 4.08
CA LEU A 340 36.08 -20.91 3.04
C LEU A 340 37.03 -19.77 3.45
N GLU A 341 36.55 -18.77 4.20
CA GLU A 341 37.38 -17.71 4.77
C GLU A 341 38.29 -18.22 5.88
N GLU A 342 37.81 -19.11 6.76
CA GLU A 342 38.62 -19.84 7.74
C GLU A 342 39.73 -20.64 7.04
N GLN A 343 39.38 -21.45 6.04
CA GLN A 343 40.33 -22.23 5.24
C GLN A 343 41.37 -21.31 4.57
N CYS A 344 40.93 -20.21 3.94
CA CYS A 344 41.81 -19.22 3.35
C CYS A 344 42.73 -18.54 4.39
N SER A 345 42.27 -18.32 5.62
CA SER A 345 43.09 -17.76 6.71
C SER A 345 44.18 -18.74 7.14
N SER A 346 43.83 -20.03 7.30
CA SER A 346 44.77 -21.08 7.69
C SER A 346 45.83 -21.32 6.61
N LEU A 347 45.44 -21.30 5.33
CA LEU A 347 46.37 -21.41 4.20
C LEU A 347 47.30 -20.18 4.10
N LYS A 348 46.80 -18.97 4.37
CA LYS A 348 47.65 -17.75 4.46
C LYS A 348 48.66 -17.83 5.61
N GLU A 349 48.30 -18.44 6.75
CA GLU A 349 49.24 -18.64 7.86
C GLU A 349 50.26 -19.74 7.55
N GLN A 350 49.84 -20.88 6.99
CA GLN A 350 50.74 -21.94 6.54
C GLN A 350 51.73 -21.41 5.50
N LEU A 351 51.26 -20.62 4.52
CA LEU A 351 52.10 -19.98 3.51
C LEU A 351 53.16 -19.08 4.17
N LYS A 352 52.75 -18.15 5.05
CA LYS A 352 53.69 -17.31 5.83
C LYS A 352 54.70 -18.12 6.66
N LYS A 353 54.30 -19.28 7.17
CA LYS A 353 55.21 -20.18 7.91
C LYS A 353 56.24 -20.82 6.98
N THR A 354 55.82 -21.27 5.80
CA THR A 354 56.74 -21.81 4.78
C THR A 354 57.64 -20.74 4.16
N GLU A 355 57.15 -19.51 3.97
CA GLU A 355 57.97 -18.36 3.54
C GLU A 355 59.08 -18.07 4.54
N LYS A 356 58.76 -17.99 5.84
CA LYS A 356 59.77 -17.83 6.90
C LYS A 356 60.81 -18.95 6.88
N GLN A 357 60.37 -20.21 6.82
CA GLN A 357 61.27 -21.37 6.73
C GLN A 357 62.16 -21.31 5.49
N ASN A 358 61.64 -20.84 4.35
CA ASN A 358 62.43 -20.65 3.14
C ASN A 358 63.45 -19.51 3.29
N CYS A 359 63.07 -18.37 3.90
CA CYS A 359 64.00 -17.31 4.26
C CYS A 359 65.10 -17.78 5.23
N ASP A 360 64.77 -18.59 6.24
CA ASP A 360 65.74 -19.18 7.17
C ASP A 360 66.73 -20.11 6.45
N VAL A 361 66.24 -20.90 5.47
CA VAL A 361 67.05 -21.78 4.62
C VAL A 361 67.92 -20.98 3.64
N ILE A 362 67.40 -19.92 3.02
CA ILE A 362 68.17 -19.02 2.15
C ILE A 362 69.28 -18.33 2.94
N ALA A 363 68.96 -17.73 4.09
CA ALA A 363 69.94 -17.10 4.95
C ALA A 363 70.96 -18.10 5.53
N ALA A 364 70.59 -19.39 5.68
CA ALA A 364 71.54 -20.45 6.04
C ALA A 364 72.41 -20.89 4.86
N LYS A 365 71.87 -20.89 3.62
CA LYS A 365 72.62 -21.14 2.39
C LYS A 365 73.63 -20.03 2.12
N GLU A 366 73.24 -18.77 2.24
CA GLU A 366 74.13 -17.61 2.09
C GLU A 366 75.28 -17.68 3.09
N ARG A 367 75.00 -17.92 4.38
CA ARG A 367 76.04 -18.14 5.41
C ARG A 367 76.95 -19.34 5.11
N LEU A 368 76.43 -20.41 4.49
CA LEU A 368 77.26 -21.54 4.04
C LEU A 368 78.13 -21.17 2.84
N GLU A 369 77.61 -20.38 1.90
CA GLU A 369 78.36 -19.85 0.75
C GLU A 369 79.46 -18.88 1.20
N ASP A 370 79.22 -18.03 2.21
CA ASP A 370 80.23 -17.19 2.85
C ASP A 370 81.35 -18.02 3.52
N ILE A 371 80.99 -19.04 4.30
CA ILE A 371 81.95 -19.94 4.95
C ILE A 371 82.77 -20.71 3.91
N LEU A 372 82.13 -21.21 2.85
CA LEU A 372 82.80 -21.88 1.74
C LEU A 372 83.68 -20.92 0.93
N ALA A 373 83.27 -19.67 0.75
CA ALA A 373 84.08 -18.64 0.10
C ALA A 373 85.30 -18.25 0.95
N ALA A 374 85.17 -18.16 2.27
CA ALA A 374 86.28 -17.92 3.20
C ALA A 374 87.27 -19.10 3.24
N ALA A 375 86.77 -20.34 3.25
CA ALA A 375 87.58 -21.54 3.13
C ALA A 375 88.29 -21.63 1.76
N ALA A 376 87.58 -21.34 0.66
CA ALA A 376 88.16 -21.30 -0.68
C ALA A 376 89.19 -20.17 -0.84
N TYR A 377 88.97 -19.00 -0.21
CA TYR A 377 89.92 -17.89 -0.23
C TYR A 377 91.19 -18.20 0.55
N THR A 378 91.07 -18.79 1.75
CA THR A 378 92.25 -19.21 2.55
C THR A 378 93.05 -20.33 1.86
N LEU A 379 92.39 -21.31 1.22
CA LEU A 379 93.03 -22.33 0.38
C LEU A 379 93.66 -21.74 -0.89
N LYS A 380 93.04 -20.73 -1.51
CA LYS A 380 93.61 -20.00 -2.65
C LYS A 380 94.84 -19.20 -2.22
N GLN A 381 94.80 -18.53 -1.07
CA GLN A 381 95.94 -17.80 -0.53
C GLN A 381 97.11 -18.75 -0.24
N ALA A 382 96.84 -19.93 0.31
CA ALA A 382 97.84 -20.97 0.53
C ALA A 382 98.43 -21.59 -0.75
N THR A 383 97.76 -21.48 -1.91
CA THR A 383 98.25 -22.04 -3.20
C THR A 383 98.90 -21.02 -4.13
N MET A 384 98.89 -19.72 -3.79
CA MET A 384 99.50 -18.66 -4.62
C MET A 384 100.85 -18.13 -4.09
N GLU A 385 101.36 -18.62 -2.95
CA GLU A 385 102.74 -18.38 -2.49
C GLU A 385 103.66 -19.56 -2.87
N THR A 386 104.13 -19.61 -4.12
CA THR A 386 105.07 -20.64 -4.59
C THR A 386 106.53 -20.24 -4.36
N ASN A 387 107.11 -20.67 -3.24
CA ASN A 387 108.55 -20.84 -3.04
C ASN A 387 108.75 -21.89 -1.93
N TYR A 388 109.55 -22.93 -2.18
CA TYR A 388 109.55 -24.16 -1.35
C TYR A 388 110.66 -24.26 -0.29
N ASP A 389 111.56 -23.27 -0.21
CA ASP A 389 112.79 -23.32 0.61
C ASP A 389 112.90 -22.15 1.62
N ASP A 390 111.96 -22.06 2.57
CA ASP A 390 112.04 -21.11 3.70
C ASP A 390 111.37 -21.70 4.97
N PRO A 391 112.06 -21.78 6.13
CA PRO A 391 111.46 -22.17 7.42
C PRO A 391 110.21 -21.37 7.82
N SER A 392 110.04 -20.13 7.32
CA SER A 392 108.83 -19.31 7.46
C SER A 392 107.55 -20.04 7.01
N VAL A 393 107.66 -20.96 6.05
CA VAL A 393 106.53 -21.77 5.54
C VAL A 393 105.92 -22.64 6.64
N ALA A 394 106.68 -23.08 7.65
CA ALA A 394 106.14 -23.87 8.77
C ALA A 394 105.16 -23.04 9.62
N VAL A 395 105.57 -21.84 10.06
CA VAL A 395 104.74 -20.94 10.88
C VAL A 395 103.56 -20.39 10.07
N LYS A 396 103.74 -20.15 8.76
CA LYS A 396 102.64 -19.83 7.83
C LYS A 396 101.64 -20.98 7.69
N ARG A 397 102.11 -22.23 7.68
CA ARG A 397 101.25 -23.42 7.60
C ARG A 397 100.49 -23.67 8.91
N GLU A 398 101.13 -23.44 10.05
CA GLU A 398 100.52 -23.53 11.37
C GLU A 398 99.42 -22.48 11.53
N THR A 399 99.73 -21.20 11.29
CA THR A 399 98.73 -20.11 11.29
C THR A 399 97.65 -20.24 10.19
N MET A 400 97.90 -21.00 9.11
CA MET A 400 96.89 -21.38 8.13
C MET A 400 95.99 -22.53 8.63
N MET A 401 96.55 -23.52 9.32
CA MET A 401 95.77 -24.56 10.00
C MET A 401 94.91 -23.95 11.11
N ASP A 402 95.44 -23.01 11.90
CA ASP A 402 94.68 -22.28 12.93
C ASP A 402 93.53 -21.45 12.33
N ARG A 403 93.75 -20.79 11.19
CA ARG A 403 92.70 -20.04 10.49
C ARG A 403 91.63 -20.96 9.89
N LEU A 404 92.02 -22.11 9.36
CA LEU A 404 91.06 -23.11 8.88
C LEU A 404 90.30 -23.78 10.03
N LEU A 405 90.95 -24.05 11.16
CA LEU A 405 90.32 -24.49 12.40
C LEU A 405 89.31 -23.46 12.91
N LEU A 406 89.68 -22.19 12.98
CA LEU A 406 88.77 -21.10 13.40
C LEU A 406 87.54 -20.99 12.47
N VAL A 407 87.71 -21.16 11.15
CA VAL A 407 86.59 -21.23 10.20
C VAL A 407 85.72 -22.47 10.45
N LEU A 408 86.33 -23.65 10.67
CA LEU A 408 85.60 -24.89 10.96
C LEU A 408 84.87 -24.86 12.32
N ASP A 409 85.49 -24.30 13.36
CA ASP A 409 84.87 -24.08 14.67
C ASP A 409 83.71 -23.07 14.57
N SER A 410 83.84 -22.03 13.74
CA SER A 410 82.71 -21.13 13.46
C SER A 410 81.54 -21.85 12.77
N ALA A 411 81.81 -22.79 11.86
CA ALA A 411 80.80 -23.63 11.21
C ALA A 411 80.19 -24.68 12.16
N ALA A 412 80.97 -25.19 13.13
CA ALA A 412 80.52 -26.11 14.16
C ALA A 412 79.64 -25.40 15.23
N LEU A 413 80.01 -24.18 15.64
CA LEU A 413 79.18 -23.32 16.50
C LEU A 413 77.83 -22.95 15.86
N LEU A 414 77.78 -22.83 14.54
CA LEU A 414 76.54 -22.67 13.76
C LEU A 414 75.76 -23.99 13.55
N GLY A 415 76.27 -25.12 14.07
CA GLY A 415 75.64 -26.43 13.97
C GLY A 415 75.57 -27.00 12.55
N LYS A 416 76.49 -26.60 11.67
CA LYS A 416 76.52 -27.02 10.25
C LYS A 416 77.69 -27.93 9.87
N ALA A 417 78.65 -28.12 10.77
CA ALA A 417 79.67 -29.17 10.71
C ALA A 417 79.79 -29.84 12.08
N PRO A 418 80.28 -31.10 12.17
CA PRO A 418 80.76 -31.65 13.43
C PRO A 418 81.89 -30.78 14.01
N PRO A 419 82.07 -30.71 15.34
CA PRO A 419 83.30 -30.17 15.93
C PRO A 419 84.53 -30.88 15.35
N PRO A 420 85.68 -30.19 15.17
CA PRO A 420 86.90 -30.82 14.64
C PRO A 420 87.33 -32.09 15.39
N ALA A 421 87.02 -32.19 16.68
CA ALA A 421 87.29 -33.37 17.52
C ALA A 421 86.49 -34.64 17.15
N ASP A 422 85.34 -34.51 16.47
CA ASP A 422 84.47 -35.66 16.13
C ASP A 422 84.71 -36.19 14.71
N PHE A 423 85.36 -35.44 13.82
CA PHE A 423 85.87 -35.96 12.54
C PHE A 423 86.83 -37.15 12.73
N PHE A 424 87.50 -37.25 13.88
CA PHE A 424 88.37 -38.36 14.25
C PHE A 424 87.64 -39.56 14.89
N LYS A 425 86.31 -39.51 15.05
CA LYS A 425 85.51 -40.50 15.78
C LYS A 425 84.33 -41.07 14.99
N GLN A 426 84.59 -41.78 13.90
CA GLN A 426 83.86 -43.04 13.65
C GLN A 426 84.47 -43.91 12.54
N ARG A 427 84.75 -45.17 12.89
CA ARG A 427 84.64 -46.31 11.98
C ARG A 427 83.99 -47.45 12.74
N ALA A 428 83.02 -48.12 12.10
CA ALA A 428 82.15 -49.16 12.67
C ALA A 428 81.03 -48.63 13.62
N LYS A 429 79.81 -49.18 13.64
CA LYS A 429 79.21 -50.21 12.75
C LYS A 429 77.67 -50.24 12.93
N THR A 430 76.94 -50.60 11.86
CA THR A 430 75.56 -51.13 11.83
C THR A 430 74.41 -50.31 12.42
N LEU A 431 73.24 -50.40 11.77
CA LEU A 431 72.06 -51.02 12.38
C LEU A 431 71.07 -51.52 11.31
N MET A 432 70.46 -52.68 11.58
CA MET A 432 69.22 -53.16 10.94
C MET A 432 68.06 -52.93 11.94
N ALA A 433 66.81 -52.92 11.47
CA ALA A 433 65.62 -52.74 12.31
C ALA A 433 65.38 -53.94 13.27
N PRO A 434 64.52 -53.84 14.31
CA PRO A 434 63.06 -54.01 14.10
C PRO A 434 62.11 -53.27 15.09
N LEU A 435 60.86 -53.75 15.13
CA LEU A 435 59.57 -53.30 15.71
C LEU A 435 59.41 -52.98 17.22
N ALA A 436 58.57 -51.94 17.48
CA ALA A 436 57.32 -51.91 18.29
C ALA A 436 57.27 -51.79 19.84
N SER A 437 56.05 -51.42 20.31
CA SER A 437 55.46 -51.53 21.69
C SER A 437 55.61 -50.30 22.64
N VAL A 438 54.67 -49.88 23.52
CA VAL A 438 53.17 -49.71 23.55
C VAL A 438 52.77 -49.03 24.90
N LYS A 439 51.56 -48.42 24.98
CA LYS A 439 50.66 -48.10 26.15
C LYS A 439 50.12 -46.64 26.09
N GLU A 440 48.88 -46.26 26.44
CA GLU A 440 47.55 -46.86 26.75
C GLU A 440 46.51 -45.68 26.63
N VAL A 441 45.25 -45.74 26.16
CA VAL A 441 44.05 -46.60 26.39
C VAL A 441 43.42 -46.38 27.79
N PRO A 442 42.28 -45.63 27.90
CA PRO A 442 40.93 -46.20 27.71
C PRO A 442 39.85 -45.27 27.05
N LYS A 443 38.61 -45.69 26.69
CA LYS A 443 37.99 -46.97 26.24
C LYS A 443 36.52 -46.76 25.77
N GLN A 444 35.87 -47.83 25.29
CA GLN A 444 34.45 -48.02 24.88
C GLN A 444 34.17 -47.55 23.43
N ASP A 445 33.81 -48.40 22.46
CA ASP A 445 32.90 -49.58 22.38
C ASP A 445 31.42 -49.18 22.58
N THR A 446 30.44 -49.57 21.75
CA THR A 446 30.21 -50.88 21.08
C THR A 446 29.66 -50.79 19.64
N SER A 447 29.35 -51.94 19.01
CA SER A 447 29.11 -52.10 17.58
C SER A 447 27.72 -52.62 17.16
N ARG A 448 27.18 -52.06 16.06
CA ARG A 448 26.59 -52.74 14.87
C ARG A 448 25.34 -53.66 15.01
N VAL A 449 24.47 -53.59 13.99
CA VAL A 449 23.36 -54.50 13.57
C VAL A 449 22.04 -54.41 14.37
N GLU A 450 20.96 -53.94 13.74
CA GLU A 450 19.81 -54.77 13.29
C GLU A 450 18.77 -53.95 12.47
N SER A 451 17.63 -54.55 12.12
CA SER A 451 16.76 -54.18 10.98
C SER A 451 15.32 -53.71 11.38
N PRO A 452 14.46 -53.22 10.47
CA PRO A 452 13.43 -52.22 10.82
C PRO A 452 11.99 -52.75 11.10
N PRO A 453 11.21 -52.03 11.96
CA PRO A 453 9.76 -51.88 11.86
C PRO A 453 9.39 -50.60 11.07
N LYS A 454 8.44 -50.55 10.12
CA LYS A 454 7.00 -50.89 10.11
C LYS A 454 6.10 -49.89 10.89
N PHE A 455 5.28 -49.15 10.12
CA PHE A 455 4.23 -48.21 10.54
C PHE A 455 3.10 -48.86 11.39
N PRO A 456 2.32 -48.06 12.15
CA PRO A 456 1.06 -47.46 11.63
C PRO A 456 1.20 -45.94 11.40
N HIS A 457 0.65 -45.33 10.33
CA HIS A 457 -0.76 -45.17 9.96
C HIS A 457 -1.58 -44.30 10.93
N TYR A 458 -1.68 -43.00 10.60
CA TYR A 458 -2.88 -42.21 10.81
C TYR A 458 -3.26 -41.50 9.51
N LYS A 459 -4.57 -41.44 9.23
CA LYS A 459 -5.21 -40.66 8.17
C LYS A 459 -6.50 -40.05 8.74
N LEU A 460 -7.06 -39.03 8.09
CA LEU A 460 -8.39 -38.53 8.45
C LEU A 460 -9.41 -39.68 8.45
N GLY A 461 -10.10 -39.88 9.58
CA GLY A 461 -11.20 -40.84 9.72
C GLY A 461 -11.13 -41.79 10.93
N ASP A 462 -9.98 -41.92 11.61
CA ASP A 462 -9.79 -42.95 12.64
C ASP A 462 -10.28 -42.56 14.05
N LEU A 463 -11.58 -42.24 14.15
CA LEU A 463 -12.32 -42.18 15.41
C LEU A 463 -13.55 -43.10 15.30
N GLY A 464 -13.60 -44.13 16.15
CA GLY A 464 -14.46 -45.29 15.95
C GLY A 464 -15.97 -45.02 15.99
N LEU A 465 -16.67 -45.55 14.98
CA LEU A 465 -18.13 -45.63 14.97
C LEU A 465 -18.65 -46.67 15.98
N VAL A 466 -19.56 -46.25 16.86
CA VAL A 466 -20.49 -47.17 17.55
C VAL A 466 -21.80 -47.23 16.74
N PRO A 467 -22.26 -48.41 16.27
CA PRO A 467 -23.42 -48.51 15.37
C PRO A 467 -24.78 -48.10 15.97
N ARG A 468 -25.70 -47.66 15.10
CA ARG A 468 -27.10 -47.35 15.44
C ARG A 468 -27.90 -48.61 15.80
N PRO A 469 -28.80 -48.55 16.80
CA PRO A 469 -29.98 -49.41 16.85
C PRO A 469 -30.99 -48.97 15.77
N ARG A 470 -31.48 -49.90 14.95
CA ARG A 470 -32.74 -49.72 14.21
C ARG A 470 -33.91 -50.03 15.14
N LYS A 471 -35.06 -49.37 14.96
CA LYS A 471 -36.37 -49.95 15.29
C LYS A 471 -37.16 -50.11 14.00
N GLN A 472 -37.84 -51.25 13.86
CA GLN A 472 -38.61 -51.61 12.68
C GLN A 472 -40.10 -51.34 12.85
N ALA A 473 -40.79 -51.37 11.71
CA ALA A 473 -42.20 -51.08 11.48
C ALA A 473 -43.20 -51.79 12.41
N MET A 474 -44.27 -51.06 12.73
CA MET A 474 -45.69 -51.45 12.73
C MET A 474 -46.50 -50.18 12.36
N GLY A 475 -47.57 -50.16 11.56
CA GLY A 475 -48.15 -51.19 10.69
C GLY A 475 -49.33 -50.59 9.89
N HIS A 476 -49.55 -51.06 8.67
CA HIS A 476 -50.80 -50.87 7.89
C HIS A 476 -51.91 -51.80 8.49
N PRO A 477 -53.23 -51.77 8.14
CA PRO A 477 -53.78 -51.29 6.87
C PRO A 477 -55.25 -50.76 6.80
N SER A 478 -55.67 -50.44 5.56
CA SER A 478 -56.97 -50.77 4.93
C SER A 478 -58.24 -49.94 5.24
N LYS A 479 -58.74 -49.26 4.20
CA LYS A 479 -60.12 -49.23 3.64
C LYS A 479 -60.26 -48.01 2.70
N VAL A 480 -60.86 -48.05 1.51
CA VAL A 480 -61.42 -49.13 0.65
C VAL A 480 -60.97 -48.86 -0.80
N ALA A 481 -61.00 -49.86 -1.69
CA ALA A 481 -60.91 -49.63 -3.13
C ALA A 481 -62.18 -48.96 -3.70
N HIS A 482 -62.15 -48.52 -4.96
CA HIS A 482 -63.04 -49.03 -6.02
C HIS A 482 -62.63 -48.53 -7.43
N LEU A 483 -62.41 -49.50 -8.34
CA LEU A 483 -62.77 -49.56 -9.77
C LEU A 483 -62.62 -48.30 -10.65
N SER A 484 -61.79 -48.21 -11.71
CA SER A 484 -61.51 -49.09 -12.88
C SER A 484 -62.24 -48.70 -14.19
N ALA A 485 -61.56 -47.84 -14.97
CA ALA A 485 -61.50 -47.80 -16.46
C ALA A 485 -62.75 -47.42 -17.30
N THR A 486 -62.48 -47.20 -18.61
CA THR A 486 -63.42 -47.22 -19.77
C THR A 486 -64.20 -45.91 -20.07
N THR A 487 -64.31 -45.36 -21.31
CA THR A 487 -63.52 -45.50 -22.57
C THR A 487 -63.96 -44.47 -23.67
N ARG A 488 -63.12 -44.23 -24.70
CA ARG A 488 -63.38 -43.60 -26.05
C ARG A 488 -63.66 -42.06 -26.16
N ILE A 489 -62.95 -41.36 -27.06
CA ILE A 489 -63.31 -40.85 -28.44
C ILE A 489 -64.39 -39.74 -28.43
N GLY A 490 -64.23 -38.58 -29.08
CA GLY A 490 -63.12 -38.09 -29.93
C GLY A 490 -63.54 -36.90 -30.85
N LEU A 491 -63.01 -36.86 -32.09
CA LEU A 491 -63.25 -35.88 -33.19
C LEU A 491 -62.49 -34.52 -33.13
N LYS A 492 -62.62 -33.73 -34.21
CA LYS A 492 -61.59 -32.85 -34.80
C LYS A 492 -62.15 -31.50 -35.34
N PRO A 493 -61.29 -30.51 -35.72
CA PRO A 493 -61.71 -29.13 -36.03
C PRO A 493 -61.88 -28.81 -37.54
N SER A 494 -62.66 -27.76 -37.86
CA SER A 494 -62.43 -26.83 -38.99
C SER A 494 -63.51 -25.72 -39.08
N MET A 495 -63.13 -24.49 -39.49
CA MET A 495 -63.80 -23.60 -40.49
C MET A 495 -65.29 -23.17 -40.29
N THR A 496 -65.84 -22.05 -40.82
CA THR A 496 -65.34 -20.86 -41.57
C THR A 496 -66.39 -19.72 -41.53
N ILE A 497 -65.95 -18.47 -41.76
CA ILE A 497 -66.64 -17.34 -42.45
C ILE A 497 -68.04 -16.89 -41.94
N GLY A 498 -68.17 -15.57 -41.68
CA GLY A 498 -69.47 -14.91 -41.43
C GLY A 498 -69.34 -13.38 -41.33
N SER A 499 -69.30 -12.69 -42.47
CA SER A 499 -69.24 -11.21 -42.54
C SER A 499 -70.63 -10.57 -42.43
N LEU A 500 -70.73 -9.37 -41.84
CA LEU A 500 -71.64 -8.30 -42.29
C LEU A 500 -71.39 -6.97 -41.54
N THR A 501 -71.41 -5.85 -42.28
CA THR A 501 -71.66 -4.48 -41.76
C THR A 501 -73.12 -4.11 -42.07
N PRO A 502 -73.76 -3.18 -41.32
CA PRO A 502 -73.77 -1.75 -41.67
C PRO A 502 -73.48 -0.83 -40.45
N SER A 503 -72.84 0.34 -40.58
CA SER A 503 -73.29 1.62 -41.18
C SER A 503 -74.23 2.48 -40.31
N THR A 504 -73.62 3.50 -39.68
CA THR A 504 -74.02 4.92 -39.70
C THR A 504 -75.51 5.30 -39.68
N LEU A 505 -75.92 6.06 -38.64
CA LEU A 505 -76.90 7.16 -38.83
C LEU A 505 -76.78 8.26 -37.74
N GLN A 506 -76.25 9.41 -38.12
CA GLN A 506 -76.40 10.69 -37.39
C GLN A 506 -77.36 11.60 -38.18
N LYS A 507 -78.29 12.25 -37.46
CA LYS A 507 -78.90 13.58 -37.73
C LYS A 507 -79.82 13.89 -36.52
N HIS A 508 -79.73 15.07 -35.88
CA HIS A 508 -80.28 16.37 -36.31
C HIS A 508 -81.81 16.29 -36.53
N ASP A 509 -82.65 17.15 -35.95
CA ASP A 509 -82.50 18.57 -35.60
C ASP A 509 -83.28 18.96 -34.31
N ARG A 510 -82.74 19.84 -33.44
CA ARG A 510 -83.02 21.29 -33.20
C ARG A 510 -84.14 21.64 -32.21
N LEU A 511 -83.90 22.78 -31.54
CA LEU A 511 -84.72 23.44 -30.52
C LEU A 511 -85.92 24.20 -31.13
N PRO A 512 -86.83 24.74 -30.30
CA PRO A 512 -86.64 26.14 -29.88
C PRO A 512 -86.53 26.32 -28.36
N ALA A 513 -86.07 27.50 -27.94
CA ALA A 513 -85.78 27.83 -26.54
C ALA A 513 -86.75 28.88 -25.97
N ILE A 514 -87.02 28.75 -24.66
CA ILE A 514 -87.49 29.80 -23.74
C ILE A 514 -86.67 29.52 -22.46
N VAL A 515 -85.56 30.23 -22.15
CA VAL A 515 -85.38 31.65 -21.81
C VAL A 515 -85.99 31.99 -20.45
N GLU A 516 -85.10 32.24 -19.47
CA GLU A 516 -85.32 32.93 -18.18
C GLU A 516 -86.29 32.24 -17.17
N THR A 517 -86.05 32.24 -15.85
CA THR A 517 -85.06 32.93 -14.97
C THR A 517 -84.77 32.06 -13.72
N ALA A 518 -83.64 32.33 -13.03
CA ALA A 518 -83.33 32.08 -11.60
C ALA A 518 -83.72 30.71 -10.94
N LYS A 519 -82.81 29.97 -10.29
CA LYS A 519 -81.49 30.29 -9.72
C LYS A 519 -80.47 29.19 -10.01
#